data_AF-A0A9D7IXL9-F1
#
_entry.id   AF-A0A9D7IXL9-F1
#
_cell.length_a   1.000
_cell.length_b   1.000
_cell.length_c   1.000
_cell.angle_alpha   90.00
_cell.angle_beta   90.00
_cell.angle_gamma   90.00
#
_symmetry.space_group_name_H-M   'P 1'
#
loop_
_entity.id
_entity.type
_entity.pdbx_description
1 polymer ?
#
loop_
_entity_poly.entity_id
_entity_poly.type
_entity_poly.pdbx_seq_one_letter_code
_entity_poly.pdbx_strand_id
1 'polypeptide(L)'
;MSTYPAFCSRLIVALLFLSGCALADPAEVRGVWIDRSSLVSREEIRVTMRQLSESNFNLVLVNVWSRGYPLWQSRVFEKETGMLTDPGYAGRDVLKEVIEEASAIRTGSNAVGGIRFHRRVQRIFSGAGRSRADL
;
A
#
# COMPACT_ATOMS: atom_id res chain seq x y z
N MET A 1 40.69 48.01 12.79
CA MET A 1 40.13 47.81 11.43
C MET A 1 39.56 46.40 11.35
N SER A 2 38.24 46.29 11.26
CA SER A 2 37.45 45.09 11.48
C SER A 2 37.22 44.34 10.16
N THR A 3 37.79 43.14 10.01
CA THR A 3 37.60 42.26 8.86
C THR A 3 36.82 41.01 9.27
N TYR A 4 35.55 41.18 9.65
CA TYR A 4 34.61 40.07 9.92
C TYR A 4 33.38 39.95 8.98
N PRO A 5 33.16 40.77 7.92
CA PRO A 5 31.86 40.73 7.23
C PRO A 5 31.64 39.48 6.35
N ALA A 6 32.70 38.86 5.83
CA ALA A 6 32.59 37.77 4.85
C ALA A 6 32.33 36.38 5.47
N PHE A 7 32.82 36.13 6.70
CA PHE A 7 32.67 34.83 7.36
C PHE A 7 31.24 34.62 7.90
N CYS A 8 30.64 35.66 8.47
CA CYS A 8 29.24 35.62 8.94
C CYS A 8 28.26 35.37 7.78
N SER A 9 28.48 36.01 6.62
CA SER A 9 27.62 35.85 5.44
C SER A 9 27.62 34.41 4.90
N ARG A 10 28.81 33.78 4.81
CA ARG A 10 28.94 32.39 4.36
C ARG A 10 28.33 31.39 5.35
N LEU A 11 28.42 31.66 6.65
CA LEU A 11 27.79 30.83 7.69
C LEU A 11 26.27 30.91 7.62
N ILE A 12 25.70 32.09 7.38
CA ILE A 12 24.25 32.30 7.24
C ILE A 12 23.72 31.60 5.98
N VAL A 13 24.42 31.70 4.84
CA VAL A 13 24.03 30.98 3.61
C VAL A 13 24.12 29.46 3.82
N ALA A 14 25.15 28.96 4.51
CA ALA A 14 25.27 27.54 4.82
C ALA A 14 24.16 27.06 5.78
N LEU A 15 23.79 27.87 6.78
CA LEU A 15 22.70 27.57 7.71
C LEU A 15 21.32 27.60 7.04
N LEU A 16 21.08 28.53 6.11
CA LEU A 16 19.85 28.57 5.30
C LEU A 16 19.74 27.34 4.37
N PHE A 17 20.85 26.90 3.79
CA PHE A 17 20.90 25.67 2.99
C PHE A 17 20.66 24.42 3.85
N LEU A 18 21.20 24.37 5.07
CA LEU A 18 21.01 23.24 5.99
C LEU A 18 19.56 23.17 6.51
N SER A 19 18.94 24.33 6.76
CA SER A 19 17.57 24.41 7.29
C SER A 19 16.49 24.02 6.27
N GLY A 20 16.78 24.11 4.96
CA GLY A 20 15.85 23.70 3.89
C GLY A 20 15.63 22.19 3.79
N CYS A 21 16.56 21.37 4.30
CA CYS A 21 16.45 19.90 4.23
C CYS A 21 15.57 19.27 5.32
N ALA A 22 15.18 20.01 6.37
CA ALA A 22 14.61 19.42 7.59
C ALA A 22 13.08 19.27 7.62
N LEU A 23 12.36 19.74 6.59
CA LEU A 23 10.89 19.64 6.49
C LEU A 23 10.49 18.71 5.35
N ALA A 24 10.82 17.43 5.48
CA ALA A 24 10.11 16.41 4.72
C ALA A 24 8.71 16.29 5.36
N ASP A 25 7.74 17.03 4.84
CA ASP A 25 6.33 16.91 5.19
C ASP A 25 5.91 15.43 4.97
N PRO A 26 5.25 14.75 5.93
CA PRO A 26 4.71 13.43 5.68
C PRO A 26 3.90 13.46 4.39
N ALA A 27 4.33 12.66 3.40
CA ALA A 27 3.71 12.63 2.09
C ALA A 27 2.18 12.56 2.22
N GLU A 28 1.49 13.55 1.64
CA GLU A 28 0.04 13.68 1.68
C GLU A 28 -0.62 12.35 1.28
N VAL A 29 -1.51 11.82 2.13
CA VAL A 29 -2.16 10.53 1.86
C VAL A 29 -3.29 10.73 0.84
N ARG A 30 -3.13 10.10 -0.33
CA ARG A 30 -4.11 10.06 -1.41
C ARG A 30 -4.61 8.64 -1.53
N GLY A 31 -5.63 8.35 -0.73
CA GLY A 31 -6.22 7.03 -0.58
C GLY A 31 -7.47 6.83 -1.42
N VAL A 32 -7.62 5.65 -2.01
CA VAL A 32 -8.87 5.20 -2.64
C VAL A 32 -9.35 3.90 -2.02
N TRP A 33 -10.66 3.76 -1.84
CA TRP A 33 -11.30 2.49 -1.47
C TRP A 33 -11.78 1.78 -2.74
N ILE A 34 -11.41 0.51 -2.91
CA ILE A 34 -11.84 -0.36 -4.01
C ILE A 34 -12.87 -1.36 -3.49
N ASP A 35 -14.07 -1.32 -4.09
CA ASP A 35 -15.12 -2.29 -3.84
C ASP A 35 -14.88 -3.61 -4.59
N ARG A 36 -15.53 -4.67 -4.13
CA ARG A 36 -15.57 -5.99 -4.78
C ARG A 36 -15.92 -5.91 -6.27
N SER A 37 -16.83 -5.02 -6.66
CA SER A 37 -17.29 -4.87 -8.05
C SER A 37 -16.19 -4.48 -9.03
N SER A 38 -15.09 -3.89 -8.58
CA SER A 38 -13.92 -3.55 -9.42
C SER A 38 -12.85 -4.64 -9.42
N LEU A 39 -13.10 -5.79 -8.78
CA LEU A 39 -12.16 -6.90 -8.64
C LEU A 39 -12.57 -8.13 -9.46
N VAL A 40 -13.37 -7.95 -10.53
CA VAL A 40 -13.97 -9.07 -11.27
C VAL A 40 -12.91 -9.88 -11.99
N SER A 41 -11.88 -9.24 -12.55
CA SER A 41 -10.81 -9.91 -13.28
C SER A 41 -9.42 -9.35 -12.95
N ARG A 42 -8.38 -10.17 -13.16
CA ARG A 42 -6.98 -9.76 -12.99
C ARG A 42 -6.61 -8.59 -13.91
N GLU A 43 -7.19 -8.55 -15.10
CA GLU A 43 -6.96 -7.48 -16.07
C GLU A 43 -7.59 -6.16 -15.64
N GLU A 44 -8.81 -6.19 -15.10
CA GLU A 44 -9.45 -5.01 -14.54
C GLU A 44 -8.64 -4.45 -13.36
N ILE A 45 -8.19 -5.32 -12.45
CA ILE A 45 -7.30 -4.95 -11.34
C ILE A 45 -6.04 -4.25 -11.87
N ARG A 46 -5.40 -4.81 -12.90
CA ARG A 46 -4.21 -4.22 -13.53
C ARG A 46 -4.48 -2.84 -14.10
N VAL A 47 -5.59 -2.66 -14.83
CA VAL A 47 -5.98 -1.38 -15.41
C VAL A 47 -6.28 -0.35 -14.32
N THR A 48 -7.04 -0.72 -13.29
CA THR A 48 -7.37 0.15 -12.16
C THR A 48 -6.10 0.59 -11.43
N MET A 49 -5.19 -0.32 -11.10
CA MET A 49 -3.96 0.04 -10.40
C MET A 49 -3.08 0.99 -11.23
N ARG A 50 -3.04 0.80 -12.56
CA ARG A 50 -2.34 1.71 -13.47
C ARG A 50 -2.94 3.11 -13.44
N GLN A 51 -4.27 3.23 -13.58
CA GLN A 51 -4.97 4.52 -13.54
C GLN A 51 -4.76 5.25 -12.21
N LEU A 52 -4.77 4.51 -11.10
CA LEU A 52 -4.52 5.07 -9.78
C LEU A 52 -3.09 5.61 -9.63
N SER A 53 -2.11 4.88 -10.17
CA SER A 53 -0.72 5.34 -10.21
C SER A 53 -0.55 6.58 -11.10
N GLU A 54 -1.19 6.63 -12.26
CA GLU A 54 -1.18 7.80 -13.17
C GLU A 54 -1.87 9.01 -12.53
N SER A 55 -2.84 8.79 -11.64
CA SER A 55 -3.59 9.84 -10.93
C SER A 55 -2.95 10.28 -9.61
N ASN A 56 -1.72 9.86 -9.31
CA ASN A 56 -0.97 10.18 -8.08
C ASN A 56 -1.61 9.67 -6.77
N PHE A 57 -2.38 8.56 -6.81
CA PHE A 57 -2.81 7.89 -5.57
C PHE A 57 -1.67 7.06 -4.98
N ASN A 58 -1.48 7.17 -3.67
CA ASN A 58 -0.40 6.48 -2.95
C ASN A 58 -0.90 5.44 -1.93
N LEU A 59 -2.21 5.31 -1.76
CA LEU A 59 -2.82 4.31 -0.89
C LEU A 59 -4.06 3.70 -1.56
N VAL A 60 -4.13 2.38 -1.57
CA VAL A 60 -5.29 1.63 -2.06
C VAL A 60 -5.79 0.73 -0.93
N LEU A 61 -7.04 0.96 -0.54
CA LEU A 61 -7.75 0.18 0.47
C LEU A 61 -8.68 -0.78 -0.27
N VAL A 62 -8.37 -2.08 -0.23
CA VAL A 62 -9.14 -3.09 -0.96
C VAL A 62 -10.10 -3.79 -0.02
N ASN A 63 -11.36 -3.90 -0.43
CA ASN A 63 -12.32 -4.75 0.27
C ASN A 63 -11.90 -6.21 0.14
N VAL A 64 -11.50 -6.84 1.24
CA VAL A 64 -11.04 -8.25 1.27
C VAL A 64 -12.11 -9.21 1.77
N TRP A 65 -13.20 -8.71 2.35
CA TRP A 65 -14.27 -9.52 2.93
C TRP A 65 -15.62 -8.94 2.55
N SER A 66 -16.41 -9.71 1.81
CA SER A 66 -17.70 -9.24 1.32
C SER A 66 -18.71 -10.37 1.29
N ARG A 67 -19.99 -10.04 1.55
CA ARG A 67 -21.10 -11.01 1.55
C ARG A 67 -20.88 -12.24 2.45
N GLY A 68 -20.08 -12.10 3.51
CA GLY A 68 -19.76 -13.19 4.43
C GLY A 68 -18.61 -14.11 4.00
N TYR A 69 -17.95 -13.82 2.87
CA TYR A 69 -16.85 -14.63 2.36
C TYR A 69 -15.55 -13.80 2.25
N PRO A 70 -14.39 -14.42 2.55
CA PRO A 70 -13.10 -13.83 2.22
C PRO A 70 -12.89 -13.87 0.69
N LEU A 71 -12.20 -12.85 0.17
CA LEU A 71 -11.75 -12.78 -1.23
C LEU A 71 -10.32 -13.30 -1.43
N TRP A 72 -9.79 -14.00 -0.43
CA TRP A 72 -8.49 -14.66 -0.44
C TRP A 72 -8.66 -16.10 0.07
N GLN A 73 -7.69 -16.97 -0.25
CA GLN A 73 -7.72 -18.35 0.24
C GLN A 73 -7.35 -18.39 1.73
N SER A 74 -8.33 -18.62 2.60
CA SER A 74 -8.16 -18.61 4.05
C SER A 74 -8.30 -20.01 4.64
N ARG A 75 -7.20 -20.56 5.19
CA ARG A 75 -7.22 -21.85 5.92
C ARG A 75 -8.04 -21.80 7.19
N VAL A 76 -8.10 -20.64 7.85
CA VAL A 76 -8.92 -20.44 9.06
C VAL A 76 -10.39 -20.51 8.69
N PHE A 77 -10.78 -19.86 7.59
CA PHE A 77 -12.16 -19.88 7.11
C PHE A 77 -12.58 -21.28 6.65
N GLU A 78 -11.68 -22.01 5.98
CA GLU A 78 -11.89 -23.40 5.58
C GLU A 78 -12.12 -24.31 6.79
N LYS A 79 -11.33 -24.16 7.85
CA LYS A 79 -11.49 -24.96 9.07
C LYS A 79 -12.87 -24.78 9.72
N GLU A 80 -13.39 -23.55 9.73
CA GLU A 80 -14.65 -23.23 10.42
C GLU A 80 -15.90 -23.43 9.54
N THR A 81 -15.78 -23.31 8.21
CA THR A 81 -16.93 -23.31 7.29
C THR A 81 -16.89 -24.38 6.20
N GLY A 82 -15.75 -25.04 6.00
CA GLY A 82 -15.50 -25.96 4.89
C GLY A 82 -15.27 -25.26 3.54
N MET A 83 -15.25 -23.92 3.49
CA MET A 83 -15.03 -23.14 2.27
C MET A 83 -13.73 -22.35 2.36
N LEU A 84 -12.96 -22.27 1.27
CA LEU A 84 -11.67 -21.58 1.24
C LEU A 84 -11.76 -20.08 0.93
N THR A 85 -12.71 -19.70 0.08
CA THR A 85 -12.91 -18.35 -0.46
C THR A 85 -14.34 -18.26 -0.99
N ASP A 86 -14.75 -17.09 -1.45
CA ASP A 86 -16.03 -16.89 -2.11
C ASP A 86 -16.15 -17.75 -3.39
N PRO A 87 -17.21 -18.59 -3.52
CA PRO A 87 -17.39 -19.49 -4.66
C PRO A 87 -17.55 -18.75 -6.00
N GLY A 88 -18.00 -17.49 -5.98
CA GLY A 88 -18.15 -16.65 -7.18
C GLY A 88 -16.83 -16.26 -7.83
N TYR A 89 -15.69 -16.44 -7.15
CA TYR A 89 -14.35 -16.21 -7.70
C TYR A 89 -13.66 -17.49 -8.19
N ALA A 90 -14.36 -18.62 -8.21
CA ALA A 90 -13.87 -19.90 -8.73
C ALA A 90 -12.48 -20.30 -8.16
N GLY A 91 -12.26 -20.05 -6.87
CA GLY A 91 -11.01 -20.40 -6.19
C GLY A 91 -9.85 -19.42 -6.39
N ARG A 92 -10.05 -18.29 -7.08
CA ARG A 92 -9.03 -17.24 -7.21
C ARG A 92 -8.69 -16.61 -5.87
N ASP A 93 -7.42 -16.23 -5.73
CA ASP A 93 -6.94 -15.40 -4.62
C ASP A 93 -6.85 -13.94 -5.09
N VAL A 94 -7.97 -13.23 -4.98
CA VAL A 94 -8.11 -11.85 -5.47
C VAL A 94 -7.15 -10.92 -4.73
N LEU A 95 -6.97 -11.13 -3.42
CA LEU A 95 -6.03 -10.36 -2.62
C LEU A 95 -4.59 -10.52 -3.13
N LYS A 96 -4.18 -11.75 -3.46
CA LYS A 96 -2.85 -12.00 -4.03
C LYS A 96 -2.69 -11.31 -5.38
N GLU A 97 -3.68 -11.41 -6.26
CA GLU A 97 -3.65 -10.75 -7.58
C GLU A 97 -3.49 -9.23 -7.45
N VAL A 98 -4.27 -8.58 -6.57
CA VAL A 98 -4.16 -7.14 -6.27
C VAL A 98 -2.75 -6.75 -5.84
N ILE A 99 -2.12 -7.57 -5.00
CA ILE A 99 -0.78 -7.27 -4.45
C ILE A 99 0.30 -7.44 -5.51
N GLU A 100 0.18 -8.45 -6.37
CA GLU A 100 1.07 -8.66 -7.50
C GLU A 100 1.02 -7.46 -8.45
N GLU A 101 -0.18 -7.04 -8.85
CA GLU A 101 -0.36 -5.91 -9.78
C GLU A 101 0.09 -4.57 -9.18
N ALA A 102 -0.26 -4.30 -7.92
CA ALA A 102 0.23 -3.11 -7.22
C ALA A 102 1.76 -3.11 -7.07
N SER A 103 2.38 -4.27 -6.84
CA SER A 103 3.83 -4.40 -6.73
C SER A 103 4.55 -4.24 -8.07
N ALA A 104 3.95 -4.70 -9.16
CA ALA A 104 4.48 -4.54 -10.52
C ALA A 104 4.62 -3.06 -10.89
N ILE A 105 3.60 -2.25 -10.60
CA ILE A 105 3.60 -0.81 -10.88
C ILE A 105 4.66 -0.07 -10.06
N ARG A 106 4.81 -0.42 -8.79
CA ARG A 106 5.83 0.18 -7.91
C ARG A 106 7.26 0.00 -8.43
N THR A 107 7.52 -1.04 -9.21
CA THR A 107 8.87 -1.38 -9.71
C THR A 107 9.20 -0.64 -11.02
N GLY A 108 8.20 -0.10 -11.73
CA GLY A 108 8.40 0.70 -12.95
C GLY A 108 8.63 2.19 -12.64
N SER A 109 9.88 2.63 -12.82
CA SER A 109 10.47 3.97 -13.12
C SER A 109 9.79 5.33 -12.85
N ASN A 110 8.53 5.43 -12.43
CA ASN A 110 7.82 6.69 -12.14
C ASN A 110 7.36 6.76 -10.67
N ALA A 111 8.16 6.24 -9.74
CA ALA A 111 7.80 6.10 -8.33
C ALA A 111 7.87 7.44 -7.54
N VAL A 112 7.20 8.48 -8.03
CA VAL A 112 6.77 9.61 -7.20
C VAL A 112 5.43 9.21 -6.59
N GLY A 113 5.45 8.49 -5.46
CA GLY A 113 4.22 8.11 -4.74
C GLY A 113 3.74 6.68 -4.93
N GLY A 114 4.65 5.69 -4.89
CA GLY A 114 4.28 4.28 -5.00
C GLY A 114 3.19 3.85 -4.00
N ILE A 115 2.17 3.15 -4.50
CA ILE A 115 1.05 2.63 -3.70
C ILE A 115 1.59 1.77 -2.55
N ARG A 116 1.40 2.24 -1.31
CA ARG A 116 1.88 1.56 -0.12
C ARG A 116 0.88 0.49 0.30
N PHE A 117 1.22 -0.77 0.04
CA PHE A 117 0.48 -1.89 0.61
C PHE A 117 0.97 -2.21 2.03
N HIS A 118 0.08 -2.10 3.02
CA HIS A 118 0.44 -2.35 4.42
C HIS A 118 0.49 -3.86 4.71
N ARG A 119 1.67 -4.49 4.55
CA ARG A 119 1.90 -5.94 4.73
C ARG A 119 1.47 -6.53 6.09
N ARG A 120 1.22 -5.71 7.12
CA ARG A 120 0.78 -6.19 8.45
C ARG A 120 -0.59 -6.89 8.39
N VAL A 121 -1.45 -6.53 7.44
CA VAL A 121 -2.79 -7.10 7.29
C VAL A 121 -2.74 -8.54 6.76
N GLN A 122 -1.90 -8.81 5.76
CA GLN A 122 -1.73 -10.16 5.23
C GLN A 122 -1.27 -11.18 6.26
N ARG A 123 -0.38 -10.79 7.18
CA ARG A 123 0.17 -11.73 8.19
C ARG A 123 -0.87 -12.18 9.21
N ILE A 124 -1.89 -11.34 9.48
CA ILE A 124 -3.02 -11.68 10.34
C ILE A 124 -3.93 -12.70 9.63
N PHE A 125 -4.12 -12.55 8.31
CA PHE A 125 -5.07 -13.34 7.54
C PHE A 125 -4.49 -14.58 6.85
N SER A 126 -3.17 -14.69 6.69
CA SER A 126 -2.49 -15.85 6.10
C SER A 126 -2.22 -16.99 7.09
N GLY A 127 -2.68 -16.88 8.34
CA GLY A 127 -2.44 -17.88 9.39
C GLY A 127 -0.99 -17.93 9.90
N ALA A 128 -0.13 -17.00 9.49
CA ALA A 128 1.23 -16.86 10.00
C ALA A 128 1.32 -16.01 11.30
N GLY A 129 0.18 -15.53 11.81
CA GLY A 129 0.04 -14.86 13.10
C GLY A 129 -0.24 -15.88 14.19
N ARG A 130 0.61 -15.89 15.22
CA ARG A 130 0.58 -16.81 16.37
C ARG A 130 -0.83 -16.99 16.95
N SER A 131 -1.12 -18.23 17.32
CA SER A 131 -2.24 -18.62 18.19
C SER A 131 -2.29 -17.71 19.41
N ARG A 132 -3.44 -17.07 19.62
CA ARG A 132 -3.77 -16.33 20.86
C ARG A 132 -4.27 -17.31 21.91
N ALA A 133 -3.46 -18.34 22.19
CA ALA A 133 -3.65 -19.27 23.31
C ALA A 133 -2.54 -19.13 24.37
N ASP A 134 -1.61 -18.18 24.19
CA ASP A 134 -0.50 -17.89 25.12
C ASP A 134 -0.54 -16.44 25.64
N LEU A 135 -1.72 -15.90 25.96
CA LEU A 135 -1.92 -14.71 26.81
C LEU A 135 -3.23 -14.84 27.60
#